data_AF-A0A067CNE5-F1
#
_entry.id   AF-A0A067CNE5-F1
#
_cell.length_a   1.000
_cell.length_b   1.000
_cell.length_c   1.000
_cell.angle_alpha   90.00
_cell.angle_beta   90.00
_cell.angle_gamma   90.00
#
_symmetry.space_group_name_H-M   'P 1'
#
loop_
_entity.id
_entity.type
_entity.pdbx_description
1 polymer ?
#
loop_
_entity_poly.entity_id
_entity_poly.type
_entity_poly.pdbx_seq_one_letter_code
_entity_poly.pdbx_strand_id
1 'polypeptide(L)'
;MSRRGLPPQAPAGIPDMQQMMQAMMERSRMGGDGGVSGSDDEFDEEFDDDDNYDDDYAPLKPTRRTPASEARLELRQSQMFVPRRCEVVGCDRADVKHCAKCRCVFYCGREHQLQDWPRHKIDCKHIASLGLSGIPYNEADELRKYPIGCFPVEASDLETCFVCGAGENEVNLGTTECCGLTVCDNEHEYQMMSYSRTHCMRSHNRYTTCGSHANEGHGHSDWRTCPHVDCAQQRESPDDEQGGGGGRSWYSTNGFNSTPMLGSSIPKGSMITGKCATCPRRLLSGWEGVTMSRAGTQCTRCSAH
;
A
#
# COMPACT_ATOMS: atom_id res chain seq x y z
N MET A 1 -30.94 -8.28 53.42
CA MET A 1 -29.84 -9.25 53.34
C MET A 1 -30.00 -10.05 52.05
N SER A 2 -28.89 -10.29 51.33
CA SER A 2 -28.77 -11.00 50.02
C SER A 2 -28.79 -10.10 48.78
N ARG A 3 -27.93 -10.27 47.78
CA ARG A 3 -26.61 -10.91 47.63
C ARG A 3 -25.91 -10.08 46.53
N ARG A 4 -24.73 -9.52 46.79
CA ARG A 4 -23.90 -8.88 45.75
C ARG A 4 -23.24 -10.00 44.93
N GLY A 5 -23.56 -10.09 43.64
CA GLY A 5 -22.91 -11.01 42.72
C GLY A 5 -21.47 -10.60 42.48
N LEU A 6 -20.56 -11.57 42.49
CA LEU A 6 -19.15 -11.41 42.14
C LEU A 6 -19.01 -11.10 40.63
N PRO A 7 -18.00 -10.30 40.23
CA PRO A 7 -17.71 -10.04 38.83
C PRO A 7 -17.18 -11.30 38.12
N PRO A 8 -17.45 -11.44 36.81
CA PRO A 8 -16.94 -12.55 36.01
C PRO A 8 -15.41 -12.51 35.92
N GLN A 9 -14.80 -13.69 36.00
CA GLN A 9 -13.35 -13.86 35.86
C GLN A 9 -12.91 -13.56 34.42
N ALA A 10 -11.75 -12.92 34.27
CA ALA A 10 -11.16 -12.61 32.99
C ALA A 10 -10.81 -13.90 32.21
N PRO A 11 -10.95 -13.92 30.87
CA PRO A 11 -10.55 -15.05 30.06
C PRO A 11 -9.03 -15.28 30.15
N ALA A 12 -8.62 -16.54 30.13
CA ALA A 12 -7.23 -16.97 30.16
C ALA A 12 -6.42 -16.25 29.06
N GLY A 13 -5.27 -15.69 29.44
CA GLY A 13 -4.38 -14.96 28.55
C GLY A 13 -3.91 -15.81 27.37
N ILE A 14 -3.69 -15.15 26.24
CA ILE A 14 -3.10 -15.72 25.03
C ILE A 14 -1.72 -16.31 25.40
N PRO A 15 -1.39 -17.55 25.03
CA PRO A 15 -0.11 -18.16 25.35
C PRO A 15 1.05 -17.35 24.75
N ASP A 16 2.12 -17.25 25.53
CA ASP A 16 3.34 -16.56 25.16
C ASP A 16 3.95 -17.13 23.87
N MET A 17 4.45 -16.26 22.99
CA MET A 17 4.97 -16.60 21.67
C MET A 17 6.12 -17.62 21.77
N GLN A 18 6.87 -17.56 22.87
CA GLN A 18 7.95 -18.50 23.18
C GLN A 18 7.44 -19.93 23.38
N GLN A 19 6.27 -20.11 24.01
CA GLN A 19 5.62 -21.41 24.18
C GLN A 19 5.09 -21.97 22.85
N MET A 20 4.62 -21.09 21.95
CA MET A 20 4.14 -21.52 20.62
C MET A 20 5.29 -22.01 19.73
N MET A 21 6.44 -21.32 19.73
CA MET A 21 7.64 -21.79 18.99
C MET A 21 8.17 -23.11 19.55
N GLN A 22 8.16 -23.29 20.87
CA GLN A 22 8.64 -24.51 21.51
C GLN A 22 7.76 -25.72 21.17
N ALA A 23 6.43 -25.54 21.15
CA ALA A 23 5.49 -26.57 20.74
C ALA A 23 5.59 -26.96 19.25
N MET A 24 5.99 -26.03 18.38
CA MET A 24 6.25 -26.34 16.96
C MET A 24 7.52 -27.17 16.77
N MET A 25 8.60 -26.84 17.47
CA MET A 25 9.84 -27.62 17.40
C MET A 25 9.68 -29.03 17.97
N GLU A 26 8.87 -29.22 19.00
CA GLU A 26 8.59 -30.55 19.56
C GLU A 26 7.77 -31.44 18.61
N ARG A 27 6.86 -30.87 17.81
CA ARG A 27 6.09 -31.63 16.81
C ARG A 27 6.95 -32.13 15.66
N SER A 28 7.97 -31.36 15.26
CA SER A 28 8.92 -31.80 14.23
C SER A 28 9.85 -32.94 14.69
N ARG A 29 9.98 -33.17 16.00
CA ARG A 29 10.81 -34.25 16.55
C ARG A 29 10.12 -35.61 16.66
N MET A 30 8.79 -35.68 16.51
CA MET A 30 8.03 -36.93 16.66
C MET A 30 7.47 -37.50 15.34
N GLY A 31 7.79 -36.90 14.19
CA GLY A 31 7.40 -37.40 12.87
C GLY A 31 8.52 -38.19 12.20
N GLY A 32 8.79 -39.41 12.69
CA GLY A 32 9.65 -40.39 12.03
C GLY A 32 8.83 -41.52 11.39
N ASP A 33 9.39 -42.10 10.33
CA ASP A 33 9.04 -43.35 9.66
C ASP A 33 7.80 -43.40 8.75
N GLY A 34 8.04 -43.03 7.49
CA GLY A 34 7.29 -43.51 6.33
C GLY A 34 8.28 -43.95 5.24
N GLY A 35 8.77 -45.18 5.34
CA GLY A 35 9.63 -45.79 4.33
C GLY A 35 8.90 -45.96 3.00
N VAL A 36 9.52 -45.48 1.91
CA VAL A 36 9.16 -45.82 0.54
C VAL A 36 10.37 -46.45 -0.11
N SER A 37 10.21 -47.73 -0.43
CA SER A 37 11.15 -48.58 -1.14
C SER A 37 11.06 -48.38 -2.65
N GLY A 38 12.21 -48.19 -3.29
CA GLY A 38 12.55 -48.80 -4.57
C GLY A 38 12.15 -48.06 -5.85
N SER A 39 13.13 -47.51 -6.56
CA SER A 39 13.56 -48.01 -7.88
C SER A 39 14.91 -47.37 -8.21
N ASP A 40 15.92 -48.22 -8.36
CA ASP A 40 17.25 -47.86 -8.81
C ASP A 40 17.21 -47.70 -10.34
N ASP A 41 17.22 -46.47 -10.82
CA ASP A 41 17.58 -46.13 -12.20
C ASP A 41 18.91 -45.37 -12.13
N GLU A 42 19.99 -46.07 -12.46
CA GLU A 42 21.35 -45.55 -12.62
C GLU A 42 21.37 -44.50 -13.75
N PHE A 43 21.38 -43.23 -13.36
CA PHE A 43 21.63 -42.10 -14.24
C PHE A 43 23.00 -41.51 -13.88
N ASP A 44 24.04 -42.08 -14.47
CA ASP A 44 25.38 -41.49 -14.52
C ASP A 44 25.32 -40.28 -15.47
N GLU A 45 24.95 -39.11 -14.94
CA GLU A 45 25.36 -37.83 -15.52
C GLU A 45 26.48 -37.25 -14.67
N GLU A 46 27.65 -37.11 -15.29
CA GLU A 46 28.79 -36.34 -14.79
C GLU A 46 28.29 -34.92 -14.46
N PHE A 47 28.01 -34.69 -13.17
CA PHE A 47 27.72 -33.37 -12.63
C PHE A 47 29.05 -32.64 -12.54
N ASP A 48 29.36 -31.83 -13.55
CA ASP A 48 30.51 -30.92 -13.54
C ASP A 48 30.38 -29.94 -12.36
N ASP A 49 30.98 -30.28 -11.23
CA ASP A 49 31.12 -29.48 -9.99
C ASP A 49 32.04 -28.25 -10.19
N ASP A 50 31.88 -27.52 -11.30
CA ASP A 50 32.62 -26.28 -11.61
C ASP A 50 31.75 -25.03 -11.34
N ASP A 51 30.74 -25.15 -10.49
CA ASP A 51 30.03 -24.02 -9.90
C ASP A 51 30.90 -23.41 -8.78
N ASN A 52 31.99 -22.76 -9.20
CA ASN A 52 32.66 -21.73 -8.40
C ASN A 52 31.65 -20.60 -8.18
N TYR A 53 30.77 -20.78 -7.20
CA TYR A 53 29.93 -19.73 -6.63
C TYR A 53 30.87 -18.66 -6.08
N ASP A 54 31.26 -17.72 -6.93
CA ASP A 54 32.00 -16.53 -6.55
C ASP A 54 31.16 -15.80 -5.48
N ASP A 55 31.56 -16.01 -4.24
CA ASP A 55 30.98 -15.52 -2.98
C ASP A 55 31.29 -14.02 -2.79
N ASP A 56 31.14 -13.24 -3.86
CA ASP A 56 31.29 -11.78 -3.90
C ASP A 56 30.02 -11.08 -3.38
N TYR A 57 29.24 -11.73 -2.51
CA TYR A 57 28.11 -11.10 -1.83
C TYR A 57 28.63 -10.18 -0.72
N ALA A 58 29.18 -9.04 -1.12
CA ALA A 58 29.53 -7.98 -0.19
C ALA A 58 28.27 -7.61 0.61
N PRO A 59 28.29 -7.72 1.95
CA PRO A 59 27.10 -7.49 2.76
C PRO A 59 26.61 -6.06 2.57
N LEU A 60 25.35 -5.92 2.17
CA LEU A 60 24.71 -4.62 1.98
C LEU A 60 24.82 -3.79 3.26
N LYS A 61 25.19 -2.52 3.10
CA LYS A 61 25.32 -1.59 4.23
C LYS A 61 23.94 -1.38 4.89
N PRO A 62 23.84 -1.42 6.23
CA PRO A 62 22.58 -1.17 6.91
C PRO A 62 22.09 0.27 6.71
N THR A 63 20.78 0.42 6.54
CA THR A 63 20.09 1.69 6.36
C THR A 63 20.26 2.59 7.59
N ARG A 64 20.78 3.80 7.37
CA ARG A 64 20.89 4.85 8.40
C ARG A 64 20.46 6.19 7.83
N ARG A 65 19.16 6.45 7.90
CA ARG A 65 18.57 7.72 7.47
C ARG A 65 18.92 8.84 8.44
N THR A 66 19.17 10.02 7.90
CA THR A 66 19.17 11.26 8.67
C THR A 66 17.75 11.58 9.14
N PRO A 67 17.59 12.39 10.20
CA PRO A 67 16.27 12.84 10.66
C PRO A 67 15.44 13.52 9.56
N ALA A 68 16.08 14.20 8.59
CA ALA A 68 15.39 14.83 7.48
C ALA A 68 14.80 13.81 6.50
N SER A 69 15.57 12.76 6.15
CA SER A 69 15.11 11.67 5.29
C SER A 69 14.02 10.84 5.96
N GLU A 70 14.14 10.59 7.27
CA GLU A 70 13.12 9.89 8.06
C GLU A 70 11.81 10.70 8.15
N ALA A 71 11.89 12.00 8.45
CA ALA A 71 10.71 12.87 8.46
C ALA A 71 10.01 12.94 7.09
N ARG A 72 10.79 12.93 5.99
CA ARG A 72 10.21 12.88 4.64
C ARG A 72 9.51 11.55 4.37
N LEU A 73 10.06 10.43 4.83
CA LEU A 73 9.43 9.11 4.72
C LEU A 73 8.11 9.03 5.49
N GLU A 74 8.09 9.50 6.74
CA GLU A 74 6.87 9.57 7.56
C GLU A 74 5.79 10.46 6.91
N LEU A 75 6.21 11.59 6.35
CA LEU A 75 5.33 12.47 5.59
C LEU A 75 4.76 11.76 4.35
N ARG A 76 5.59 11.06 3.57
CA ARG A 76 5.12 10.30 2.40
C ARG A 76 4.15 9.18 2.76
N GLN A 77 4.39 8.47 3.88
CA GLN A 77 3.46 7.46 4.39
C GLN A 77 2.08 8.07 4.64
N SER A 78 2.03 9.25 5.25
CA SER A 78 0.79 9.95 5.60
C SER A 78 0.18 10.80 4.47
N GLN A 79 0.69 10.70 3.25
CA GLN A 79 0.25 11.52 2.12
C GLN A 79 -0.50 10.72 1.05
N MET A 80 -1.47 11.39 0.42
CA MET A 80 -2.17 10.91 -0.77
C MET A 80 -2.30 12.02 -1.81
N PHE A 81 -2.02 11.73 -3.06
CA PHE A 81 -2.31 12.59 -4.19
C PHE A 81 -3.82 12.82 -4.34
N VAL A 82 -4.18 14.09 -4.51
CA VAL A 82 -5.57 14.54 -4.62
C VAL A 82 -5.70 15.53 -5.79
N PRO A 83 -6.60 15.29 -6.76
CA PRO A 83 -6.78 16.20 -7.87
C PRO A 83 -7.16 17.59 -7.38
N ARG A 84 -6.47 18.62 -7.87
CA ARG A 84 -6.74 20.02 -7.56
C ARG A 84 -7.92 20.55 -8.37
N ARG A 85 -9.13 20.06 -8.07
CA ARG A 85 -10.39 20.47 -8.72
C ARG A 85 -11.56 20.40 -7.74
N CYS A 86 -12.70 20.98 -8.12
CA CYS A 86 -13.91 20.89 -7.30
C CYS A 86 -14.47 19.45 -7.29
N GLU A 87 -14.83 18.93 -6.11
CA GLU A 87 -15.43 17.59 -5.97
C GLU A 87 -16.94 17.52 -6.28
N VAL A 88 -17.59 18.67 -6.43
CA VAL A 88 -19.00 18.72 -6.83
C VAL A 88 -19.12 18.33 -8.30
N VAL A 89 -19.96 17.34 -8.57
CA VAL A 89 -20.28 16.86 -9.93
C VAL A 89 -20.82 18.01 -10.77
N GLY A 90 -20.28 18.18 -11.98
CA GLY A 90 -20.66 19.27 -12.90
C GLY A 90 -19.96 20.62 -12.68
N CYS A 91 -19.03 20.73 -11.71
CA CYS A 91 -18.25 21.96 -11.51
C CYS A 91 -16.82 21.83 -12.06
N ASP A 92 -16.43 22.70 -13.00
CA ASP A 92 -15.08 22.72 -13.61
C ASP A 92 -14.27 23.98 -13.27
N ARG A 93 -14.64 24.70 -12.20
CA ARG A 93 -13.89 25.89 -11.75
C ARG A 93 -12.49 25.48 -11.28
N ALA A 94 -11.48 26.23 -11.74
CA ALA A 94 -10.06 25.97 -11.45
C ALA A 94 -9.58 26.58 -10.12
N ASP A 95 -10.18 27.70 -9.67
CA ASP A 95 -9.85 28.27 -8.37
C ASP A 95 -10.58 27.50 -7.26
N VAL A 96 -9.81 26.70 -6.52
CA VAL A 96 -10.32 25.78 -5.52
C VAL A 96 -9.50 25.83 -4.24
N LYS A 97 -10.19 25.67 -3.11
CA LYS A 97 -9.62 25.63 -1.77
C LYS A 97 -9.86 24.25 -1.17
N HIS A 98 -8.87 23.75 -0.43
CA HIS A 98 -9.00 22.46 0.22
C HIS A 98 -9.92 22.53 1.43
N CYS A 99 -10.53 21.41 1.80
CA CYS A 99 -11.19 21.28 3.10
C CYS A 99 -10.16 21.46 4.23
N ALA A 100 -10.36 22.47 5.08
CA ALA A 100 -9.41 22.81 6.15
C ALA A 100 -9.16 21.66 7.16
N LYS A 101 -10.09 20.72 7.29
CA LYS A 101 -9.99 19.61 8.25
C LYS A 101 -9.18 18.43 7.71
N CYS A 102 -9.56 17.85 6.57
CA CYS A 102 -8.86 16.67 6.04
C CYS A 102 -7.78 17.01 5.02
N ARG A 103 -7.86 18.17 4.36
CA ARG A 103 -6.95 18.59 3.28
C ARG A 103 -6.87 17.65 2.06
N CYS A 104 -7.81 16.73 1.89
CA CYS A 104 -7.82 15.74 0.81
C CYS A 104 -8.89 15.95 -0.28
N VAL A 105 -9.68 17.03 -0.19
CA VAL A 105 -10.70 17.39 -1.19
C VAL A 105 -10.70 18.90 -1.40
N PHE A 106 -11.11 19.36 -2.58
CA PHE A 106 -11.16 20.78 -2.91
C PHE A 106 -12.55 21.22 -3.39
N TYR A 107 -12.87 22.49 -3.12
CA TYR A 107 -14.10 23.13 -3.54
C TYR A 107 -13.80 24.55 -4.02
N CYS A 108 -14.57 25.04 -5.00
CA CYS A 108 -14.44 26.43 -5.44
C CYS A 108 -14.93 27.44 -4.39
N GLY A 109 -15.69 27.00 -3.39
CA GLY A 109 -16.21 27.85 -2.32
C GLY A 109 -17.04 27.11 -1.29
N ARG A 110 -17.54 27.85 -0.30
CA ARG A 110 -18.35 27.32 0.80
C ARG A 110 -19.66 26.67 0.33
N GLU A 111 -20.27 27.20 -0.72
CA GLU A 111 -21.50 26.65 -1.31
C GLU A 111 -21.31 25.19 -1.74
N HIS A 112 -20.30 24.91 -2.57
CA HIS A 112 -20.00 23.56 -3.04
C HIS A 112 -19.51 22.65 -1.91
N GLN A 113 -18.81 23.19 -0.92
CA GLN A 113 -18.48 22.43 0.29
C GLN A 113 -19.73 22.00 1.06
N LEU A 114 -20.74 22.87 1.19
CA LEU A 114 -22.01 22.55 1.86
C LEU A 114 -22.84 21.56 1.06
N GLN A 115 -22.85 21.69 -0.27
CA GLN A 115 -23.51 20.74 -1.17
C GLN A 115 -22.96 19.33 -1.03
N ASP A 116 -21.63 19.18 -0.96
CA ASP A 116 -20.96 17.88 -0.83
C ASP A 116 -20.88 17.39 0.62
N TRP A 117 -21.18 18.24 1.61
CA TRP A 117 -21.03 17.93 3.04
C TRP A 117 -21.75 16.66 3.51
N PRO A 118 -23.00 16.34 3.09
CA PRO A 118 -23.69 15.12 3.51
C PRO A 118 -22.88 13.85 3.24
N ARG A 119 -22.15 13.83 2.12
CA ARG A 119 -21.24 12.75 1.74
C ARG A 119 -19.87 12.93 2.40
N HIS A 120 -19.22 14.07 2.16
CA HIS A 120 -17.84 14.32 2.55
C HIS A 120 -17.60 14.23 4.06
N LYS A 121 -18.56 14.62 4.91
CA LYS A 121 -18.39 14.61 6.38
C LYS A 121 -17.95 13.24 6.94
N ILE A 122 -18.36 12.17 6.28
CA ILE A 122 -18.04 10.78 6.64
C ILE A 122 -16.54 10.52 6.41
N ASP A 123 -16.05 10.79 5.20
CA ASP A 123 -14.62 10.69 4.86
C ASP A 123 -13.77 11.68 5.64
N CYS A 124 -14.24 12.93 5.75
CA CYS A 124 -13.50 14.01 6.39
C CYS A 124 -13.10 13.67 7.82
N LYS A 125 -14.01 13.05 8.58
CA LYS A 125 -13.73 12.64 9.96
C LYS A 125 -12.74 11.48 10.00
N HIS A 126 -12.91 10.49 9.13
CA HIS A 126 -12.07 9.29 9.08
C HIS A 126 -10.64 9.62 8.66
N ILE A 127 -10.47 10.30 7.52
CA ILE A 127 -9.16 10.72 6.99
C ILE A 127 -8.40 11.59 8.01
N ALA A 128 -9.08 12.56 8.61
CA ALA A 128 -8.46 13.41 9.63
C ALA A 128 -8.03 12.61 10.88
N SER A 129 -8.78 11.56 11.26
CA SER A 129 -8.40 10.70 12.39
C SER A 129 -7.19 9.81 12.10
N LEU A 130 -6.92 9.53 10.82
CA LEU A 130 -5.75 8.77 10.38
C LEU A 130 -4.50 9.65 10.22
N GLY A 131 -4.59 10.97 10.41
CA GLY A 131 -3.48 11.89 10.21
C GLY A 131 -3.08 12.09 8.74
N LEU A 132 -3.93 11.67 7.80
CA LEU A 132 -3.63 11.72 6.38
C LEU A 132 -3.76 13.15 5.83
N SER A 133 -2.98 13.44 4.79
CA SER A 133 -3.00 14.74 4.10
C SER A 133 -2.90 14.60 2.58
N GLY A 134 -3.48 15.57 1.88
CA GLY A 134 -3.50 15.60 0.42
C GLY A 134 -2.24 16.28 -0.17
N ILE A 135 -1.63 15.63 -1.17
CA ILE A 135 -0.71 16.26 -2.13
C ILE A 135 -1.57 16.74 -3.32
N PRO A 136 -1.83 18.05 -3.46
CA PRO A 136 -2.56 18.55 -4.61
C PRO A 136 -1.77 18.29 -5.90
N TYR A 137 -2.45 17.79 -6.93
CA TYR A 137 -1.86 17.69 -8.27
C TYR A 137 -2.81 18.19 -9.35
N ASN A 138 -2.24 18.64 -10.46
CA ASN A 138 -2.94 18.93 -11.70
C ASN A 138 -2.57 17.85 -12.72
N GLU A 139 -3.56 17.20 -13.32
CA GLU A 139 -3.35 16.13 -14.28
C GLU A 139 -2.49 16.56 -15.48
N ALA A 140 -2.68 17.78 -16.00
CA ALA A 140 -1.89 18.28 -17.11
C ALA A 140 -0.41 18.48 -16.74
N ASP A 141 -0.14 18.85 -15.49
CA ASP A 141 1.24 19.00 -15.00
C ASP A 141 1.89 17.64 -14.74
N GLU A 142 1.14 16.69 -14.15
CA GLU A 142 1.61 15.31 -13.98
C GLU A 142 1.88 14.61 -15.31
N LEU A 143 1.01 14.80 -16.32
CA LEU A 143 1.22 14.26 -17.66
C LEU A 143 2.39 14.92 -18.41
N ARG A 144 2.72 16.18 -18.09
CA ARG A 144 3.92 16.84 -18.62
C ARG A 144 5.19 16.24 -18.01
N LYS A 145 5.14 15.92 -16.71
CA LYS A 145 6.26 15.32 -15.98
C LYS A 145 6.46 13.84 -16.31
N TYR A 146 5.35 13.10 -16.40
CA TYR A 146 5.29 11.67 -16.69
C TYR A 146 4.27 11.41 -17.82
N PRO A 147 4.65 11.65 -19.08
CA PRO A 147 3.78 11.36 -20.23
C PRO A 147 3.28 9.91 -20.23
N ILE A 148 2.12 9.66 -20.85
CA ILE A 148 1.64 8.28 -21.04
C ILE A 148 2.67 7.49 -21.86
N GLY A 149 3.01 6.29 -21.40
CA GLY A 149 4.01 5.44 -22.03
C GLY A 149 5.45 5.75 -21.63
N CYS A 150 5.70 6.68 -20.70
CA CYS A 150 7.04 7.00 -20.22
C CYS A 150 7.59 6.02 -19.16
N PHE A 151 6.88 4.92 -18.87
CA PHE A 151 7.32 3.92 -17.91
C PHE A 151 7.92 2.69 -18.62
N PRO A 152 9.07 2.16 -18.14
CA PRO A 152 9.91 2.71 -17.06
C PRO A 152 10.52 4.08 -17.43
N VAL A 153 10.71 4.95 -16.43
CA VAL A 153 11.30 6.28 -16.66
C VAL A 153 12.76 6.10 -17.03
N GLU A 154 13.10 6.33 -18.29
CA GLU A 154 14.49 6.28 -18.74
C GLU A 154 15.33 7.30 -17.96
N ALA A 155 16.38 6.82 -17.30
CA ALA A 155 17.35 7.61 -16.54
C ALA A 155 16.73 8.46 -15.41
N SER A 156 16.20 7.79 -14.39
CA SER A 156 16.18 8.34 -13.03
C SER A 156 17.64 8.48 -12.53
N ASP A 157 18.41 9.43 -13.06
CA ASP A 157 19.76 9.79 -12.55
C ASP A 157 19.68 10.50 -11.18
N LEU A 158 18.67 10.14 -10.37
CA LEU A 158 18.47 10.66 -9.05
C LEU A 158 19.49 10.00 -8.12
N GLU A 159 20.42 10.80 -7.63
CA GLU A 159 21.37 10.45 -6.56
C GLU A 159 20.67 10.26 -5.19
N THR A 160 19.33 10.33 -5.15
CA THR A 160 18.54 10.21 -3.92
C THR A 160 17.27 9.39 -4.14
N CYS A 161 16.84 8.70 -3.09
CA CYS A 161 15.61 7.94 -3.08
C CYS A 161 14.38 8.83 -3.33
N PHE A 162 13.56 8.51 -4.33
CA PHE A 162 12.34 9.25 -4.66
C PHE A 162 11.36 9.40 -3.48
N VAL A 163 11.30 8.40 -2.60
CA VAL A 163 10.34 8.37 -1.48
C VAL A 163 10.85 9.23 -0.30
N CYS A 164 11.99 8.87 0.27
CA CYS A 164 12.51 9.52 1.48
C CYS A 164 13.57 10.61 1.21
N GLY A 165 14.11 10.67 0.00
CA GLY A 165 15.19 11.59 -0.41
C GLY A 165 16.52 11.34 0.28
N ALA A 166 16.73 10.15 0.85
CA ALA A 166 18.02 9.72 1.34
C ALA A 166 18.98 9.47 0.17
N GLY A 167 20.24 9.90 0.31
CA GLY A 167 21.30 9.63 -0.67
C GLY A 167 22.12 8.38 -0.35
N GLU A 168 23.09 8.05 -1.21
CA GLU A 168 23.97 6.87 -1.09
C GLU A 168 24.76 6.81 0.23
N ASN A 169 25.03 7.96 0.84
CA ASN A 169 25.69 8.04 2.14
C ASN A 169 24.83 7.47 3.29
N GLU A 170 23.51 7.45 3.14
CA GLU A 170 22.54 7.02 4.16
C GLU A 170 22.04 5.59 3.92
N VAL A 171 21.89 5.18 2.66
CA VAL A 171 21.21 3.95 2.23
C VAL A 171 21.86 3.39 0.98
N ASN A 172 21.68 2.08 0.72
CA ASN A 172 21.88 1.56 -0.62
C ASN A 172 20.72 2.01 -1.50
N LEU A 173 21.01 2.42 -2.73
CA LEU A 173 20.03 2.80 -3.72
C LEU A 173 19.89 1.69 -4.75
N GLY A 174 18.66 1.45 -5.18
CA GLY A 174 18.32 0.54 -6.26
C GLY A 174 17.25 1.14 -7.15
N THR A 175 17.01 0.51 -8.29
CA THR A 175 16.02 0.97 -9.28
C THR A 175 14.79 0.09 -9.22
N THR A 176 13.59 0.69 -9.21
CA THR A 176 12.35 -0.09 -9.25
C THR A 176 12.14 -0.72 -10.63
N GLU A 177 11.82 -2.01 -10.67
CA GLU A 177 11.53 -2.71 -11.94
C GLU A 177 10.29 -2.14 -12.64
N CYS A 178 9.29 -1.72 -11.86
CA CYS A 178 8.00 -1.29 -12.39
C CYS A 178 7.99 0.09 -13.06
N CYS A 179 8.82 1.02 -12.60
CA CYS A 179 8.79 2.40 -13.09
C CYS A 179 10.16 3.04 -13.27
N GLY A 180 11.26 2.34 -12.98
CA GLY A 180 12.61 2.83 -13.20
C GLY A 180 13.06 3.93 -12.24
N LEU A 181 12.42 4.08 -11.08
CA LEU A 181 12.79 5.12 -10.11
C LEU A 181 13.85 4.64 -9.12
N THR A 182 14.76 5.55 -8.76
CA THR A 182 15.74 5.31 -7.68
C THR A 182 15.05 5.35 -6.32
N VAL A 183 15.18 4.28 -5.54
CA VAL A 183 14.63 4.14 -4.18
C VAL A 183 15.63 3.44 -3.26
N CYS A 184 15.41 3.49 -1.94
CA CYS A 184 16.25 2.72 -1.02
C CYS A 184 16.08 1.23 -1.27
N ASP A 185 17.17 0.54 -1.55
CA ASP A 185 17.25 -0.91 -1.58
C ASP A 185 17.60 -1.44 -0.18
N ASN A 186 16.55 -1.52 0.63
CA ASN A 186 16.65 -2.00 2.01
C ASN A 186 15.65 -3.11 2.30
N GLU A 187 15.17 -3.81 1.28
CA GLU A 187 14.17 -4.87 1.45
C GLU A 187 14.71 -6.05 2.27
N HIS A 188 16.00 -6.32 2.17
CA HIS A 188 16.70 -7.35 2.96
C HIS A 188 16.66 -7.09 4.48
N GLU A 189 16.41 -5.85 4.93
CA GLU A 189 16.25 -5.51 6.35
C GLU A 189 14.81 -5.75 6.87
N TYR A 190 13.87 -6.05 5.97
CA TYR A 190 12.47 -6.20 6.34
C TYR A 190 12.24 -7.46 7.19
N GLN A 191 11.74 -7.25 8.41
CA GLN A 191 11.26 -8.34 9.25
C GLN A 191 9.85 -8.76 8.82
N MET A 192 9.70 -10.04 8.46
CA MET A 192 8.40 -10.63 8.14
C MET A 192 7.40 -10.39 9.27
N MET A 193 6.13 -10.14 8.92
CA MET A 193 5.04 -9.81 9.85
C MET A 193 5.19 -8.48 10.62
N SER A 194 6.22 -7.67 10.39
CA SER A 194 6.31 -6.32 10.98
C SER A 194 5.31 -5.32 10.37
N TYR A 195 4.83 -5.59 9.14
CA TYR A 195 4.01 -4.68 8.33
C TYR A 195 4.62 -3.27 8.17
N SER A 196 5.93 -3.14 8.37
CA SER A 196 6.63 -1.86 8.28
C SER A 196 6.56 -1.28 6.87
N ARG A 197 6.29 0.04 6.82
CA ARG A 197 6.31 0.86 5.60
C ARG A 197 7.58 1.70 5.46
N THR A 198 8.62 1.40 6.25
CA THR A 198 9.89 2.15 6.25
C THR A 198 10.91 1.63 5.22
N HIS A 199 10.53 0.61 4.45
CA HIS A 199 11.35 -0.02 3.41
C HIS A 199 10.87 0.48 2.04
N CYS A 200 11.63 1.38 1.41
CA CYS A 200 11.13 2.18 0.29
C CYS A 200 10.84 1.32 -0.94
N MET A 201 11.77 0.44 -1.35
CA MET A 201 11.59 -0.50 -2.46
C MET A 201 10.35 -1.37 -2.25
N ARG A 202 10.31 -2.11 -1.14
CA ARG A 202 9.19 -2.98 -0.78
C ARG A 202 7.86 -2.23 -0.69
N SER A 203 7.84 -1.07 -0.05
CA SER A 203 6.60 -0.29 0.11
C SER A 203 6.13 0.24 -1.23
N HIS A 204 7.03 0.67 -2.11
CA HIS A 204 6.69 1.07 -3.46
C HIS A 204 6.12 -0.13 -4.24
N ASN A 205 6.83 -1.25 -4.29
CA ASN A 205 6.39 -2.46 -5.00
C ASN A 205 5.02 -2.96 -4.50
N ARG A 206 4.81 -3.02 -3.17
CA ARG A 206 3.59 -3.56 -2.57
C ARG A 206 2.39 -2.61 -2.62
N TYR A 207 2.61 -1.31 -2.46
CA TYR A 207 1.53 -0.35 -2.22
C TYR A 207 1.21 0.55 -3.40
N THR A 208 1.93 0.48 -4.51
CA THR A 208 1.63 1.29 -5.70
C THR A 208 0.93 0.46 -6.77
N THR A 209 0.18 1.15 -7.64
CA THR A 209 -0.43 0.47 -8.79
C THR A 209 0.62 0.03 -9.81
N CYS A 210 1.69 0.80 -10.04
CA CYS A 210 2.78 0.37 -10.92
C CYS A 210 3.49 -0.88 -10.39
N GLY A 211 3.77 -0.93 -9.08
CA GLY A 211 4.39 -2.10 -8.44
C GLY A 211 3.56 -3.37 -8.63
N SER A 212 2.25 -3.30 -8.35
CA SER A 212 1.39 -4.45 -8.61
C SER A 212 1.26 -4.79 -10.09
N HIS A 213 1.16 -3.78 -10.97
CA HIS A 213 1.06 -4.02 -12.40
C HIS A 213 2.27 -4.82 -12.92
N ALA A 214 3.48 -4.49 -12.44
CA ALA A 214 4.69 -5.24 -12.78
C ALA A 214 4.68 -6.65 -12.20
N ASN A 215 4.31 -6.81 -10.92
CA ASN A 215 4.27 -8.11 -10.25
C ASN A 215 3.25 -9.08 -10.88
N GLU A 216 2.12 -8.56 -11.37
CA GLU A 216 1.09 -9.37 -12.06
C GLU A 216 1.46 -9.68 -13.53
N GLY A 217 2.55 -9.09 -14.05
CA GLY A 217 3.06 -9.42 -15.38
C GLY A 217 2.13 -9.04 -16.53
N HIS A 218 1.34 -7.96 -16.40
CA HIS A 218 0.31 -7.58 -17.38
C HIS A 218 0.84 -7.20 -18.79
N GLY A 219 2.15 -7.20 -19.04
CA GLY A 219 2.73 -7.05 -20.39
C GLY A 219 2.54 -5.66 -21.05
N HIS A 220 1.92 -4.70 -20.37
CA HIS A 220 1.78 -3.32 -20.82
C HIS A 220 2.91 -2.45 -20.28
N SER A 221 3.38 -1.45 -21.02
CA SER A 221 4.44 -0.56 -20.53
C SER A 221 3.96 0.41 -19.44
N ASP A 222 2.73 0.91 -19.57
CA ASP A 222 2.17 1.90 -18.66
C ASP A 222 0.87 1.40 -18.02
N TRP A 223 0.93 1.22 -16.69
CA TRP A 223 -0.17 0.76 -15.86
C TRP A 223 -1.42 1.66 -15.97
N ARG A 224 -1.26 2.95 -16.28
CA ARG A 224 -2.38 3.91 -16.41
C ARG A 224 -3.23 3.64 -17.64
N THR A 225 -2.67 2.95 -18.63
CA THR A 225 -3.36 2.55 -19.86
C THR A 225 -3.59 1.04 -19.95
N CYS A 226 -3.25 0.31 -18.89
CA CYS A 226 -3.44 -1.13 -18.86
C CYS A 226 -4.94 -1.45 -18.89
N PRO A 227 -5.42 -2.30 -19.82
CA PRO A 227 -6.83 -2.65 -19.95
C PRO A 227 -7.35 -3.48 -18.77
N HIS A 228 -6.46 -4.05 -17.95
CA HIS A 228 -6.85 -4.76 -16.74
C HIS A 228 -7.43 -3.79 -15.71
N VAL A 229 -8.64 -4.11 -15.25
CA VAL A 229 -9.42 -3.28 -14.33
C VAL A 229 -8.67 -2.94 -13.04
N ASP A 230 -7.87 -3.89 -12.54
CA ASP A 230 -7.07 -3.73 -11.32
C ASP A 230 -5.93 -2.69 -11.45
N CYS A 231 -5.58 -2.30 -12.68
CA CYS A 231 -4.51 -1.36 -12.97
C CYS A 231 -5.03 0.04 -13.32
N ALA A 232 -5.85 0.18 -14.38
CA ALA A 232 -6.30 1.49 -14.84
C ALA A 232 -7.68 1.91 -14.32
N GLN A 233 -8.53 0.96 -13.91
CA GLN A 233 -9.95 1.21 -13.61
C GLN A 233 -10.32 1.00 -12.14
N GLN A 234 -9.34 1.08 -11.24
CA GLN A 234 -9.47 0.93 -9.78
C GLN A 234 -9.67 -0.54 -9.36
N ARG A 235 -8.98 -0.94 -8.28
CA ARG A 235 -9.17 -2.25 -7.61
C ARG A 235 -10.53 -2.38 -6.90
N GLU A 236 -11.39 -1.37 -6.99
CA GLU A 236 -12.65 -1.31 -6.26
C GLU A 236 -13.79 -1.24 -7.27
N SER A 237 -14.74 -2.18 -7.19
CA SER A 237 -15.82 -2.33 -8.16
C SER A 237 -16.69 -1.07 -8.23
N PRO A 238 -16.87 -0.46 -9.43
CA PRO A 238 -17.78 0.68 -9.62
C PRO A 238 -19.23 0.37 -9.20
N ASP A 239 -19.62 -0.90 -9.28
CA ASP A 239 -20.98 -1.38 -9.03
C ASP A 239 -21.21 -1.82 -7.57
N ASP A 240 -20.28 -1.56 -6.67
CA ASP A 240 -20.49 -1.82 -5.24
C ASP A 240 -21.51 -0.83 -4.66
N GLU A 241 -22.79 -1.18 -4.75
CA GLU A 241 -23.93 -0.50 -4.12
C GLU A 241 -23.76 -0.35 -2.59
N GLN A 242 -22.95 -1.20 -1.96
CA GLN A 242 -22.61 -1.07 -0.55
C GLN A 242 -21.54 -0.01 -0.29
N GLY A 243 -21.04 0.69 -1.33
CA GLY A 243 -20.25 1.91 -1.23
C GLY A 243 -18.78 1.70 -0.88
N GLY A 244 -18.22 0.57 -1.30
CA GLY A 244 -16.79 0.26 -1.30
C GLY A 244 -16.08 0.46 -2.64
N GLY A 245 -16.77 0.94 -3.69
CA GLY A 245 -16.22 1.33 -4.99
C GLY A 245 -15.71 2.77 -5.03
N GLY A 246 -14.77 3.13 -4.17
CA GLY A 246 -14.24 4.49 -4.13
C GLY A 246 -13.42 4.75 -5.39
N GLY A 247 -13.84 5.75 -6.16
CA GLY A 247 -13.11 6.37 -7.28
C GLY A 247 -11.59 6.62 -7.09
N ARG A 248 -11.06 6.41 -5.88
CA ARG A 248 -9.68 6.58 -5.47
C ARG A 248 -9.25 5.38 -4.66
N SER A 249 -8.67 4.38 -5.32
CA SER A 249 -7.89 3.39 -4.61
C SER A 249 -6.71 4.08 -3.92
N TRP A 250 -6.52 3.83 -2.62
CA TRP A 250 -5.34 4.31 -1.90
C TRP A 250 -4.05 3.83 -2.57
N TYR A 251 -4.06 2.62 -3.17
CA TYR A 251 -2.92 2.08 -3.91
C TYR A 251 -2.49 2.97 -5.09
N SER A 252 -3.44 3.61 -5.76
CA SER A 252 -3.18 4.45 -6.94
C SER A 252 -2.95 5.93 -6.61
N THR A 253 -3.08 6.30 -5.33
CA THR A 253 -3.04 7.70 -4.90
C THR A 253 -2.16 7.95 -3.68
N ASN A 254 -1.57 6.95 -3.02
CA ASN A 254 -0.68 7.19 -1.88
C ASN A 254 0.66 7.83 -2.29
N GLY A 255 1.40 8.36 -1.30
CA GLY A 255 2.68 9.04 -1.48
C GLY A 255 3.86 8.19 -1.95
N PHE A 256 3.71 6.87 -2.12
CA PHE A 256 4.73 6.01 -2.74
C PHE A 256 4.65 5.98 -4.26
N ASN A 257 3.53 6.43 -4.85
CA ASN A 257 3.35 6.46 -6.30
C ASN A 257 4.28 7.49 -6.95
N SER A 258 4.89 7.11 -8.07
CA SER A 258 5.69 7.99 -8.93
C SER A 258 4.84 9.13 -9.51
N THR A 259 3.69 8.75 -10.03
CA THR A 259 2.60 9.59 -10.52
C THR A 259 1.28 9.05 -9.96
N PRO A 260 0.32 9.91 -9.60
CA PRO A 260 -1.02 9.43 -9.25
C PRO A 260 -1.76 8.88 -10.46
N MET A 261 -2.86 8.17 -10.19
CA MET A 261 -3.89 7.90 -11.18
C MET A 261 -4.37 9.19 -11.85
N LEU A 262 -4.77 9.11 -13.13
CA LEU A 262 -5.32 10.26 -13.83
C LEU A 262 -6.52 10.80 -13.05
N GLY A 263 -6.55 12.11 -12.86
CA GLY A 263 -7.67 12.78 -12.21
C GLY A 263 -8.98 12.51 -12.95
N SER A 264 -8.97 12.43 -14.28
CA SER A 264 -10.08 12.08 -15.15
C SER A 264 -10.62 10.66 -14.87
N SER A 265 -9.77 9.73 -14.44
CA SER A 265 -10.16 8.38 -14.00
C SER A 265 -10.70 8.34 -12.57
N ILE A 266 -10.69 9.46 -11.85
CA ILE A 266 -11.28 9.61 -10.51
C ILE A 266 -12.63 10.32 -10.65
N PRO A 267 -13.77 9.65 -10.46
CA PRO A 267 -15.08 10.32 -10.45
C PRO A 267 -15.17 11.43 -9.40
N LYS A 268 -15.75 12.58 -9.77
CA LYS A 268 -16.10 13.63 -8.80
C LYS A 268 -17.17 13.11 -7.84
N GLY A 269 -17.06 13.49 -6.57
CA GLY A 269 -18.00 13.04 -5.54
C GLY A 269 -17.79 11.58 -5.12
N SER A 270 -16.70 10.93 -5.56
CA SER A 270 -16.36 9.59 -5.06
C SER A 270 -15.89 9.63 -3.61
N MET A 271 -16.12 8.54 -2.87
CA MET A 271 -15.54 8.36 -1.54
C MET A 271 -14.04 8.02 -1.66
N ILE A 272 -13.24 8.51 -0.73
CA ILE A 272 -11.82 8.14 -0.59
C ILE A 272 -11.69 6.84 0.21
N THR A 273 -12.59 6.63 1.17
CA THR A 273 -12.62 5.42 1.99
C THR A 273 -13.60 4.42 1.39
N GLY A 274 -13.44 3.13 1.66
CA GLY A 274 -14.44 2.08 1.46
C GLY A 274 -15.34 1.89 2.70
N LYS A 275 -16.33 0.99 2.62
CA LYS A 275 -17.15 0.57 3.77
C LYS A 275 -16.75 -0.81 4.27
N CYS A 276 -16.92 -1.03 5.57
CA CYS A 276 -16.90 -2.37 6.12
C CYS A 276 -18.18 -3.11 5.69
N ALA A 277 -18.04 -4.33 5.18
CA ALA A 277 -19.16 -5.15 4.73
C ALA A 277 -20.23 -5.43 5.80
N THR A 278 -19.83 -5.42 7.07
CA THR A 278 -20.68 -5.87 8.19
C THR A 278 -21.01 -4.78 9.21
N CYS A 279 -20.42 -3.58 9.10
CA CYS A 279 -20.73 -2.50 10.03
C CYS A 279 -20.60 -1.11 9.37
N PRO A 280 -21.14 -0.04 9.98
CA PRO A 280 -21.10 1.30 9.39
C PRO A 280 -19.71 1.96 9.32
N ARG A 281 -18.62 1.26 9.70
CA ARG A 281 -17.26 1.81 9.73
C ARG A 281 -16.74 2.05 8.31
N ARG A 282 -16.00 3.15 8.13
CA ARG A 282 -15.21 3.42 6.93
C ARG A 282 -13.83 2.79 7.04
N LEU A 283 -13.28 2.38 5.90
CA LEU A 283 -11.99 1.72 5.82
C LEU A 283 -11.15 2.36 4.73
N LEU A 284 -9.86 2.53 4.97
CA LEU A 284 -8.90 2.87 3.94
C LEU A 284 -8.03 1.64 3.68
N SER A 285 -8.40 0.88 2.64
CA SER A 285 -7.69 -0.35 2.26
C SER A 285 -6.23 -0.03 1.95
N GLY A 286 -5.31 -0.87 2.43
CA GLY A 286 -3.86 -0.65 2.31
C GLY A 286 -3.24 0.24 3.40
N TRP A 287 -4.03 1.08 4.08
CA TRP A 287 -3.59 1.85 5.25
C TRP A 287 -3.96 1.17 6.57
N GLU A 288 -5.22 0.80 6.72
CA GLU A 288 -5.75 0.12 7.90
C GLU A 288 -5.66 -1.40 7.75
N GLY A 289 -5.69 -2.11 8.88
CA GLY A 289 -5.88 -3.55 8.89
C GLY A 289 -7.29 -3.90 8.39
N VAL A 290 -7.36 -4.63 7.28
CA VAL A 290 -8.61 -5.13 6.71
C VAL A 290 -8.47 -6.60 6.38
N THR A 291 -9.59 -7.31 6.40
CA THR A 291 -9.69 -8.72 5.99
C THR A 291 -10.69 -8.82 4.86
N MET A 292 -10.34 -9.52 3.79
CA MET A 292 -11.28 -9.82 2.71
C MET A 292 -12.04 -11.11 3.05
N SER A 293 -13.36 -11.07 3.01
CA SER A 293 -14.22 -12.25 3.17
C SER A 293 -15.19 -12.37 2.00
N ARG A 294 -16.00 -13.45 1.96
CA ARG A 294 -17.07 -13.59 0.96
C ARG A 294 -18.10 -12.44 1.01
N ALA A 295 -18.24 -11.78 2.16
CA ALA A 295 -19.14 -10.64 2.30
C ALA A 295 -18.50 -9.31 1.84
N GLY A 296 -17.22 -9.31 1.46
CA GLY A 296 -16.45 -8.12 1.11
C GLY A 296 -15.38 -7.75 2.14
N THR A 297 -14.88 -6.52 2.05
CA THR A 297 -13.83 -6.01 2.94
C THR A 297 -14.36 -5.73 4.35
N GLN A 298 -13.75 -6.33 5.36
CA GLN A 298 -14.13 -6.20 6.76
C GLN A 298 -13.03 -5.50 7.56
N CYS A 299 -13.45 -4.72 8.56
CA CYS A 299 -12.54 -4.14 9.54
C CYS A 299 -12.02 -5.20 10.52
N THR A 300 -10.87 -4.95 11.15
CA THR A 300 -10.26 -5.87 12.13
C THR A 300 -11.20 -6.33 13.25
N ARG A 301 -12.14 -5.47 13.68
CA ARG A 301 -13.12 -5.84 14.72
C ARG A 301 -14.16 -6.84 14.22
N CYS A 302 -14.58 -6.71 12.97
CA CYS A 302 -15.59 -7.57 12.40
C CYS A 302 -15.01 -8.88 11.87
N SER A 303 -13.72 -8.91 11.53
CA SER A 303 -13.04 -10.13 11.09
C SER A 303 -12.58 -11.03 12.25
N ALA A 304 -12.63 -10.52 13.49
CA ALA A 304 -12.26 -11.28 14.69
C ALA A 304 -13.43 -12.11 15.27
N HIS A 305 -14.60 -12.08 14.61
CA HIS A 305 -15.83 -12.76 15.00
C HIS A 305 -16.32 -13.62 13.83
#